data_AF-A0A8J6SQR7-F1
#
_entry.id   AF-A0A8J6SQR7-F1
#
_cell.length_a   1.000
_cell.length_b   1.000
_cell.length_c   1.000
_cell.angle_alpha   90.00
_cell.angle_beta   90.00
_cell.angle_gamma   90.00
#
_symmetry.space_group_name_H-M   'P 1'
#
loop_
_entity.id
_entity.type
_entity.pdbx_description
1 polymer ?
#
loop_
_entity_poly.entity_id
_entity_poly.type
_entity_poly.pdbx_seq_one_letter_code
_entity_poly.pdbx_strand_id
1 'polypeptide(L)'
;MSAGALLRQLYLRLQRLAPGTREYEITDRAISLALNSGRQSRSVEFLFHDVLRNAQHSILRTYARRVVFLKNFTAYSAQALDSINEKTPEANCIASEMEDKIREALAQDGSELINCFDGMLVGESIAETAARCGISRRSVDRARQKIREISRSFFFPQEEA
;
A
#
# COMPACT_ATOMS: atom_id res chain seq x y z
N MET A 1 6.52 -2.88 34.85
CA MET A 1 6.61 -3.93 33.80
C MET A 1 7.71 -3.56 32.80
N SER A 2 8.38 -4.52 32.17
CA SER A 2 9.34 -4.24 31.08
C SER A 2 8.64 -4.33 29.71
N ALA A 3 9.19 -3.69 28.66
CA ALA A 3 8.64 -3.78 27.31
C ALA A 3 8.54 -5.23 26.79
N GLY A 4 9.49 -6.10 27.19
CA GLY A 4 9.45 -7.53 26.91
C GLY A 4 8.27 -8.26 27.59
N ALA A 5 7.90 -7.87 28.82
CA ALA A 5 6.74 -8.43 29.50
C ALA A 5 5.42 -8.06 28.81
N LEU A 6 5.33 -6.84 28.28
CA LEU A 6 4.18 -6.36 27.50
C LEU A 6 4.02 -7.13 26.18
N LEU A 7 5.11 -7.33 25.43
CA LEU A 7 5.09 -8.11 24.20
C LEU A 7 4.65 -9.56 24.47
N ARG A 8 5.17 -10.19 25.53
CA ARG A 8 4.77 -11.54 25.92
C ARG A 8 3.29 -11.63 26.24
N GLN A 9 2.74 -10.64 26.95
CA GLN A 9 1.32 -10.58 27.29
C GLN A 9 0.43 -10.40 26.05
N LEU A 10 0.83 -9.53 25.10
CA LEU A 10 0.11 -9.36 23.84
C LEU A 10 0.16 -10.62 22.97
N TYR A 11 1.29 -11.31 22.93
CA TYR A 11 1.46 -12.54 22.16
C TYR A 11 0.60 -13.69 22.71
N LEU A 12 0.56 -13.85 24.05
CA LEU A 12 -0.33 -14.82 24.70
C LEU A 12 -1.81 -14.49 24.48
N ARG A 13 -2.16 -13.20 24.41
CA ARG A 13 -3.51 -12.77 24.08
C ARG A 13 -3.86 -13.08 22.63
N LEU A 14 -2.95 -12.85 21.69
CA LEU A 14 -3.14 -13.11 20.27
C LEU A 14 -3.42 -14.60 19.98
N GLN A 15 -2.68 -15.51 20.64
CA GLN A 15 -2.86 -16.96 20.49
C GLN A 15 -4.26 -17.48 20.88
N ARG A 16 -5.00 -16.72 21.69
CA ARG A 16 -6.35 -17.08 22.15
C ARG A 16 -7.45 -16.48 21.28
N LEU A 17 -7.09 -15.64 20.31
CA LEU A 17 -8.04 -14.95 19.45
C LEU A 17 -8.10 -15.63 18.09
N ALA A 18 -9.30 -15.76 17.54
CA ALA A 18 -9.49 -16.29 16.20
C ALA A 18 -8.96 -15.29 15.16
N PRO A 19 -8.13 -15.72 14.20
CA PRO A 19 -7.68 -14.89 13.09
C PRO A 19 -8.85 -14.24 12.33
N GLY A 20 -8.68 -12.99 11.91
CA GLY A 20 -9.72 -12.22 11.19
C GLY A 20 -10.79 -11.60 12.09
N THR A 21 -10.77 -11.86 13.40
CA THR A 21 -11.61 -11.09 14.34
C THR A 21 -11.00 -9.71 14.58
N ARG A 22 -11.85 -8.71 14.85
CA ARG A 22 -11.40 -7.35 15.16
C ARG A 22 -10.41 -7.30 16.32
N GLU A 23 -10.63 -8.14 17.33
CA GLU A 23 -9.77 -8.21 18.52
C GLU A 23 -8.41 -8.80 18.19
N TYR A 24 -8.35 -9.79 17.29
CA TYR A 24 -7.11 -10.34 16.77
C TYR A 24 -6.32 -9.26 16.03
N GLU A 25 -6.93 -8.54 15.09
CA GLU A 25 -6.27 -7.49 14.33
C GLU A 25 -5.75 -6.35 15.21
N ILE A 26 -6.52 -5.93 16.22
CA ILE A 26 -6.09 -4.92 17.19
C ILE A 26 -4.86 -5.40 17.97
N THR A 27 -4.86 -6.67 18.40
CA THR A 27 -3.77 -7.24 19.21
C THR A 27 -2.50 -7.43 18.37
N ASP A 28 -2.63 -7.88 17.13
CA ASP A 28 -1.52 -8.02 16.18
C ASP A 28 -0.90 -6.66 15.84
N ARG A 29 -1.75 -5.65 15.58
CA ARG A 29 -1.29 -4.29 15.33
C ARG A 29 -0.65 -3.65 16.58
N ALA A 30 -1.12 -4.00 17.77
CA ALA A 30 -0.51 -3.58 19.03
C ALA A 30 0.90 -4.16 19.20
N ILE A 31 1.14 -5.43 18.85
CA ILE A 31 2.47 -6.04 18.85
C ILE A 31 3.39 -5.28 17.88
N SER A 32 2.92 -4.99 16.68
CA SER A 32 3.68 -4.22 15.67
C SER A 32 4.08 -2.83 16.18
N LEU A 33 3.19 -2.16 16.92
CA LEU A 33 3.47 -0.85 17.52
C LEU A 33 4.42 -0.92 18.73
N ALA A 34 4.37 -1.99 19.51
CA ALA A 34 5.24 -2.21 20.67
C ALA A 34 6.69 -2.57 20.25
N LEU A 35 6.86 -3.21 19.09
CA LEU A 35 8.19 -3.52 18.52
C LEU A 35 8.92 -2.28 17.96
N ASN A 36 8.23 -1.16 17.77
CA ASN A 36 8.85 0.05 17.25
C ASN A 36 9.74 0.72 18.32
N SER A 37 11.05 0.78 18.05
CA SER A 37 12.10 1.23 18.96
C SER A 37 11.89 2.65 19.50
N GLY A 38 11.22 3.52 18.75
CA GLY A 38 10.94 4.90 19.18
C GLY A 38 9.97 5.05 20.35
N ARG A 39 9.23 3.99 20.74
CA ARG A 39 8.24 4.03 21.84
C ARG A 39 8.71 3.39 23.15
N GLN A 40 9.89 2.77 23.15
CA GLN A 40 10.42 2.05 24.32
C GLN A 40 10.87 2.96 25.47
N SER A 41 10.92 4.29 25.26
CA SER A 41 11.35 5.30 26.25
C SER A 41 10.22 5.89 27.11
N ARG A 42 8.95 5.48 26.91
CA ARG A 42 7.80 5.97 27.68
C ARG A 42 7.50 5.07 28.88
N SER A 43 6.87 5.64 29.92
CA SER A 43 6.46 4.94 31.13
C SER A 43 5.62 3.69 30.79
N VAL A 44 6.11 2.53 31.22
CA VAL A 44 5.62 1.23 30.74
C VAL A 44 4.18 0.93 31.16
N GLU A 45 3.68 1.57 32.23
CA GLU A 45 2.31 1.41 32.70
C GLU A 45 1.27 1.98 31.72
N PHE A 46 1.58 3.09 31.04
CA PHE A 46 0.67 3.67 30.05
C PHE A 46 0.89 3.11 28.65
N LEU A 47 2.03 2.45 28.40
CA LEU A 47 2.40 1.89 27.11
C LEU A 47 1.39 0.84 26.63
N PHE A 48 0.85 0.00 27.52
CA PHE A 48 -0.13 -1.02 27.15
C PHE A 48 -1.45 -0.42 26.62
N HIS A 49 -2.02 0.51 27.40
CA HIS A 49 -3.26 1.18 27.03
C HIS A 49 -3.08 2.06 25.79
N ASP A 50 -1.97 2.79 25.69
CA ASP A 50 -1.67 3.64 24.54
C ASP A 50 -1.47 2.82 23.27
N VAL A 51 -0.78 1.68 23.35
CA VAL A 51 -0.54 0.81 22.19
C VAL A 51 -1.85 0.21 21.69
N LEU A 52 -2.70 -0.32 22.58
CA LEU A 52 -4.01 -0.85 22.20
C LEU A 52 -4.93 0.22 21.64
N ARG A 53 -5.01 1.38 22.29
CA ARG A 53 -5.83 2.51 21.83
C ARG A 53 -5.37 2.99 20.45
N ASN A 54 -4.07 3.12 20.24
CA ASN A 54 -3.51 3.52 18.94
C ASN A 54 -3.74 2.46 17.85
N ALA A 55 -3.61 1.18 18.18
CA ALA A 55 -3.92 0.07 17.27
C ALA A 55 -5.39 0.14 16.83
N GLN A 56 -6.30 0.31 17.78
CA GLN A 56 -7.73 0.45 17.53
C GLN A 56 -8.05 1.67 16.66
N HIS A 57 -7.49 2.84 16.96
CA HIS A 57 -7.67 4.04 16.12
C HIS A 57 -7.09 3.86 14.73
N SER A 58 -5.94 3.18 14.58
CA SER A 58 -5.33 2.90 13.29
C SER A 58 -6.24 2.02 12.44
N ILE A 59 -6.80 0.94 13.02
CA ILE A 59 -7.72 0.04 12.33
C ILE A 59 -9.01 0.76 11.96
N LEU A 60 -9.60 1.52 12.87
CA LEU A 60 -10.80 2.31 12.59
C LEU A 60 -10.57 3.33 11.46
N ARG A 61 -9.41 4.00 11.43
CA ARG A 61 -9.08 4.93 10.33
C ARG A 61 -8.81 4.21 9.02
N THR A 62 -8.22 3.02 9.05
CA THR A 62 -8.02 2.21 7.83
C THR A 62 -9.37 1.70 7.31
N TYR A 63 -10.25 1.23 8.19
CA TYR A 63 -11.60 0.82 7.85
C TYR A 63 -12.42 1.99 7.31
N ALA A 64 -12.42 3.15 7.98
CA ALA A 64 -13.10 4.35 7.50
C ALA A 64 -12.58 4.81 6.13
N ARG A 65 -11.25 4.78 5.91
CA ARG A 65 -10.67 5.06 4.59
C ARG A 65 -11.08 4.03 3.54
N ARG A 66 -11.14 2.74 3.90
CA ARG A 66 -11.62 1.67 3.01
C ARG A 66 -13.09 1.87 2.69
N VAL A 67 -13.93 2.24 3.65
CA VAL A 67 -15.35 2.52 3.43
C VAL A 67 -15.54 3.77 2.57
N VAL A 68 -14.77 4.84 2.78
CA VAL A 68 -14.83 6.03 1.91
C VAL A 68 -14.34 5.71 0.50
N PHE A 69 -13.25 4.95 0.39
CA PHE A 69 -12.74 4.48 -0.90
C PHE A 69 -13.79 3.62 -1.62
N LEU A 70 -14.38 2.64 -0.93
CA LEU A 70 -15.46 1.80 -1.45
C LEU A 70 -16.70 2.64 -1.79
N LYS A 71 -17.08 3.62 -0.97
CA LYS A 71 -18.23 4.49 -1.23
C LYS A 71 -18.02 5.35 -2.49
N ASN A 72 -16.80 5.83 -2.71
CA ASN A 72 -16.42 6.54 -3.94
C ASN A 72 -16.33 5.57 -5.14
N PHE A 73 -16.04 4.29 -4.90
CA PHE A 73 -16.05 3.23 -5.91
C PHE A 73 -17.47 2.73 -6.24
N THR A 74 -18.42 2.75 -5.29
CA THR A 74 -19.75 2.16 -5.42
C THR A 74 -20.70 2.87 -6.39
N ALA A 75 -20.34 4.05 -6.91
CA ALA A 75 -21.03 4.60 -8.08
C ALA A 75 -20.74 3.76 -9.36
N TYR A 76 -19.65 3.00 -9.39
CA TYR A 76 -19.22 2.15 -10.50
C TYR A 76 -19.11 0.64 -10.15
N SER A 77 -19.07 0.27 -8.86
CA SER A 77 -18.51 -1.03 -8.45
C SER A 77 -19.48 -2.08 -7.91
N ALA A 78 -20.80 -1.88 -7.98
CA ALA A 78 -21.74 -2.93 -7.54
C ALA A 78 -21.65 -4.20 -8.41
N GLN A 79 -21.08 -4.12 -9.62
CA GLN A 79 -20.80 -5.26 -10.50
C GLN A 79 -19.35 -5.75 -10.46
N ALA A 80 -18.40 -4.98 -9.89
CA ALA A 80 -16.97 -5.27 -9.99
C ALA A 80 -16.38 -6.00 -8.78
N LEU A 81 -17.08 -6.04 -7.64
CA LEU A 81 -16.52 -6.58 -6.39
C LEU A 81 -16.41 -8.10 -6.36
N ASP A 82 -17.21 -8.82 -7.15
CA ASP A 82 -17.01 -10.27 -7.40
C ASP A 82 -15.93 -10.53 -8.45
N SER A 83 -15.49 -9.50 -9.19
CA SER A 83 -14.52 -9.58 -10.30
C SER A 83 -13.08 -9.21 -9.90
N ILE A 84 -12.86 -8.66 -8.71
CA ILE A 84 -11.52 -8.22 -8.25
C ILE A 84 -10.56 -9.39 -7.97
N ASN A 85 -11.06 -10.64 -8.05
CA ASN A 85 -10.26 -11.83 -7.84
C ASN A 85 -10.11 -12.73 -9.07
N GLU A 86 -10.39 -12.22 -10.26
CA GLU A 86 -10.18 -13.00 -11.48
C GLU A 86 -8.99 -12.47 -12.27
N LYS A 87 -7.89 -13.24 -12.22
CA LYS A 87 -6.92 -13.31 -13.33
C LYS A 87 -7.62 -13.91 -14.55
N THR A 88 -8.68 -13.27 -15.05
CA THR A 88 -9.30 -13.73 -16.30
C THR A 88 -8.29 -13.53 -17.44
N PRO A 89 -8.27 -14.43 -18.43
CA PRO A 89 -7.44 -14.23 -19.61
C PRO A 89 -7.76 -12.89 -20.30
N GLU A 90 -9.02 -12.44 -20.25
CA GLU A 90 -9.46 -11.15 -20.78
C GLU A 90 -8.85 -9.97 -20.00
N ALA A 91 -8.83 -10.01 -18.66
CA ALA A 91 -8.23 -8.95 -17.85
C ALA A 91 -6.70 -8.87 -18.06
N ASN A 92 -6.03 -10.02 -18.25
CA ASN A 92 -4.62 -10.04 -18.59
C ASN A 92 -4.35 -9.45 -19.98
N CYS A 93 -5.22 -9.74 -20.96
CA CYS A 93 -5.14 -9.17 -22.31
C CYS A 93 -5.28 -7.64 -22.27
N ILE A 94 -6.29 -7.14 -21.57
CA ILE A 94 -6.51 -5.69 -21.38
C ILE A 94 -5.32 -5.05 -20.66
N ALA A 95 -4.81 -5.68 -19.60
CA ALA A 95 -3.65 -5.16 -18.87
C ALA A 95 -2.40 -5.10 -19.75
N SER A 96 -2.15 -6.13 -20.57
CA SER A 96 -1.03 -6.15 -21.52
C SER A 96 -1.17 -5.06 -22.58
N GLU A 97 -2.36 -4.90 -23.18
CA GLU A 97 -2.62 -3.85 -24.16
C GLU A 97 -2.44 -2.44 -23.57
N MET A 98 -2.86 -2.23 -22.32
CA MET A 98 -2.65 -0.96 -21.63
C MET A 98 -1.16 -0.73 -21.31
N GLU A 99 -0.45 -1.76 -20.88
CA GLU A 99 1.00 -1.68 -20.65
C GLU A 99 1.74 -1.31 -21.93
N ASP A 100 1.42 -1.94 -23.06
CA ASP A 100 2.04 -1.67 -24.35
C ASP A 100 1.83 -0.22 -24.80
N LYS A 101 0.61 0.31 -24.66
CA LYS A 101 0.30 1.71 -24.98
C LYS A 101 1.07 2.70 -24.10
N ILE A 102 1.20 2.39 -22.80
CA ILE A 102 1.99 3.22 -21.89
C ILE A 102 3.47 3.15 -22.27
N ARG A 103 4.00 1.96 -22.59
CA ARG A 103 5.39 1.79 -23.03
C ARG A 103 5.67 2.57 -24.31
N GLU A 104 4.77 2.52 -25.29
CA GLU A 104 4.88 3.28 -26.53
C GLU A 104 4.93 4.79 -26.27
N ALA A 105 4.04 5.30 -25.40
CA ALA A 105 4.04 6.70 -25.01
C ALA A 105 5.33 7.11 -24.28
N LEU A 106 5.84 6.27 -23.36
CA LEU A 106 7.07 6.53 -22.63
C LEU A 106 8.33 6.44 -23.52
N ALA A 107 8.31 5.60 -24.55
CA ALA A 107 9.43 5.44 -25.48
C ALA A 107 9.75 6.74 -26.23
N GLN A 108 8.76 7.61 -26.45
CA GLN A 108 8.96 8.91 -27.09
C GLN A 108 9.76 9.88 -26.19
N ASP A 109 9.71 9.70 -24.87
CA ASP A 109 10.32 10.60 -23.89
C ASP A 109 11.71 10.16 -23.40
N GLY A 110 12.10 8.91 -23.67
CA GLY A 110 13.46 8.40 -23.41
C GLY A 110 13.54 7.05 -22.68
N SER A 111 14.64 6.34 -22.87
CA SER A 111 14.87 4.99 -22.33
C SER A 111 14.95 4.93 -20.79
N GLU A 112 15.31 6.02 -20.13
CA GLU A 112 15.36 6.11 -18.66
C GLU A 112 13.97 5.98 -18.02
N LEU A 113 12.93 6.47 -18.70
CA LEU A 113 11.54 6.38 -18.22
C LEU A 113 11.03 4.95 -18.31
N ILE A 114 11.36 4.23 -19.37
CA ILE A 114 11.02 2.80 -19.53
C ILE A 114 11.67 2.00 -18.40
N ASN A 115 12.97 2.22 -18.15
CA ASN A 115 13.67 1.50 -17.08
C ASN A 115 13.06 1.80 -15.69
N CYS A 116 12.62 3.03 -15.45
CA CYS A 116 11.94 3.40 -14.21
C CYS A 116 10.53 2.78 -14.12
N PHE A 117 9.83 2.68 -15.25
CA PHE A 117 8.52 2.05 -15.36
C PHE A 117 8.59 0.54 -15.06
N ASP A 118 9.58 -0.16 -15.61
CA ASP A 118 9.83 -1.57 -15.31
C ASP A 118 10.03 -1.79 -13.80
N GLY A 119 10.82 -0.90 -13.17
CA GLY A 119 11.01 -0.94 -11.72
C GLY A 119 9.71 -0.75 -10.95
N MET A 120 8.78 0.08 -11.44
CA MET A 120 7.47 0.26 -10.82
C MET A 120 6.58 -0.98 -10.94
N LEU A 121 6.60 -1.67 -12.09
CA LEU A 121 5.81 -2.88 -12.33
C LEU A 121 6.21 -4.04 -11.43
N VAL A 122 7.52 -4.19 -11.17
CA VAL A 122 8.06 -5.25 -10.30
C VAL A 122 7.99 -4.86 -8.80
N GLY A 123 7.64 -3.61 -8.49
CA GLY A 123 7.51 -3.11 -7.12
C GLY A 123 8.83 -2.68 -6.47
N GLU A 124 9.85 -2.36 -7.27
CA GLU A 124 11.11 -1.81 -6.77
C GLU A 124 10.89 -0.48 -6.02
N SER A 125 11.66 -0.27 -4.97
CA SER A 125 11.79 1.02 -4.31
C SER A 125 12.55 2.03 -5.18
N ILE A 126 12.39 3.32 -4.89
CA ILE A 126 13.13 4.40 -5.57
C ILE A 126 14.64 4.20 -5.44
N ALA A 127 15.12 3.69 -4.30
CA ALA A 127 16.52 3.44 -4.07
C ALA A 127 17.07 2.28 -4.92
N GLU A 128 16.30 1.20 -5.07
CA GLU A 128 16.67 0.05 -5.90
C GLU A 128 16.69 0.43 -7.39
N THR A 129 15.64 1.10 -7.88
CA THR A 129 15.60 1.57 -9.26
C THR A 129 16.73 2.57 -9.55
N ALA A 130 17.06 3.47 -8.61
CA ALA A 130 18.17 4.40 -8.76
C ALA A 130 19.52 3.68 -8.89
N ALA A 131 19.76 2.67 -8.05
CA ALA A 131 20.97 1.86 -8.10
C ALA A 131 21.07 1.06 -9.40
N ARG A 132 19.97 0.44 -9.84
CA ARG A 132 19.92 -0.34 -11.09
C ARG A 132 20.12 0.52 -12.34
N CYS A 133 19.49 1.68 -12.39
CA CYS A 133 19.57 2.58 -13.55
C CYS A 133 20.81 3.50 -13.53
N GLY A 134 21.60 3.50 -12.45
CA GLY A 134 22.78 4.37 -12.32
C GLY A 134 22.47 5.87 -12.21
N ILE A 135 21.25 6.23 -11.80
CA ILE A 135 20.79 7.62 -11.73
C ILE A 135 20.48 8.05 -10.29
N SER A 136 20.37 9.37 -10.07
CA SER A 136 20.04 9.89 -8.74
C SER A 136 18.61 9.49 -8.31
N ARG A 137 18.40 9.29 -7.00
CA ARG A 137 17.05 9.06 -6.44
C ARG A 137 16.05 10.14 -6.82
N ARG A 138 16.51 11.40 -6.92
CA ARG A 138 15.69 12.54 -7.32
C ARG A 138 15.26 12.46 -8.78
N SER A 139 16.13 11.95 -9.65
CA SER A 139 15.82 11.70 -11.06
C SER A 139 14.76 10.60 -11.19
N VAL A 140 14.90 9.49 -10.44
CA VAL A 140 13.88 8.43 -10.39
C VAL A 140 12.54 8.97 -9.91
N ASP A 141 12.51 9.77 -8.84
CA ASP A 141 11.26 10.32 -8.30
C ASP A 141 10.54 11.21 -9.34
N ARG A 142 11.28 12.07 -10.05
CA ARG A 142 10.74 12.87 -11.17
C ARG A 142 10.25 11.99 -12.33
N ALA A 143 11.01 10.95 -12.70
CA ALA A 143 10.62 10.02 -13.74
C ALA A 143 9.32 9.30 -13.38
N ARG A 144 9.17 8.83 -12.13
CA ARG A 144 7.95 8.20 -11.63
C ARG A 144 6.76 9.15 -11.60
N GLN A 145 6.97 10.44 -11.28
CA GLN A 145 5.91 11.45 -11.39
C GLN A 145 5.45 11.64 -12.84
N LYS A 146 6.39 11.80 -13.77
CA LYS A 146 6.08 11.93 -15.21
C LYS A 146 5.35 10.69 -15.76
N ILE A 147 5.80 9.49 -15.40
CA ILE A 147 5.12 8.23 -15.74
C ILE A 147 3.67 8.24 -15.25
N ARG A 148 3.43 8.70 -14.02
CA ARG A 148 2.06 8.78 -13.46
C ARG A 148 1.20 9.76 -14.25
N GLU A 149 1.73 10.92 -14.61
CA GLU A 149 1.02 11.92 -15.43
C GLU A 149 0.64 11.36 -16.80
N ILE A 150 1.58 10.69 -17.48
CA ILE A 150 1.34 10.04 -18.78
C ILE A 150 0.32 8.92 -18.63
N SER A 151 0.50 8.01 -17.68
CA SER A 151 -0.41 6.88 -17.47
C SER A 151 -1.83 7.32 -17.14
N ARG A 152 -2.00 8.50 -16.51
CA ARG A 152 -3.30 9.00 -16.05
C ARG A 152 -4.28 9.19 -17.21
N SER A 153 -3.82 9.63 -18.39
CA SER A 153 -4.69 9.82 -19.56
C SER A 153 -5.25 8.51 -20.12
N PHE A 154 -4.61 7.37 -19.83
CA PHE A 154 -5.06 6.05 -20.27
C PHE A 154 -6.09 5.43 -19.33
N PHE A 155 -6.07 5.78 -18.04
CA PHE A 155 -7.01 5.25 -17.03
C PHE A 155 -8.22 6.15 -16.81
N PHE A 156 -8.07 7.46 -17.02
CA PHE A 156 -9.14 8.43 -16.86
C PHE A 156 -9.33 9.13 -18.20
N PRO A 157 -10.36 8.77 -18.98
CA PRO A 157 -10.70 9.57 -20.15
C PRO A 157 -10.91 11.01 -19.68
N GLN A 158 -10.26 11.95 -20.37
CA GLN A 158 -10.48 13.36 -20.08
C GLN A 158 -11.97 13.63 -20.39
N GLU A 159 -12.75 14.02 -19.37
CA GLU A 159 -14.04 14.65 -19.59
C GLU A 159 -13.75 15.89 -20.46
N GLU A 160 -14.10 15.81 -21.75
CA GLU A 160 -14.04 16.95 -22.65
C GLU A 160 -14.87 18.09 -22.04
N ALA A 161 -14.20 19.22 -21.78
CA ALA A 161 -14.79 20.46 -21.27
C ALA A 161 -15.45 21.27 -22.39
#